data_AF-A0A951AFT9-F1
#
_entry.id   AF-A0A951AFT9-F1
#
_cell.length_a   1.000
_cell.length_b   1.000
_cell.length_c   1.000
_cell.angle_alpha   90.00
_cell.angle_beta   90.00
_cell.angle_gamma   90.00
#
_symmetry.space_group_name_H-M   'P 1'
#
loop_
_entity.id
_entity.type
_entity.pdbx_description
1 polymer ?
#
loop_
_entity_poly.entity_id
_entity_poly.type
_entity_poly.pdbx_seq_one_letter_code
_entity_poly.pdbx_strand_id
1 'polypeptide(L)'
;GKFDDYTGTIRFDESSPEQSSVQVAIKTASIDTGVKMRDDDLRSSNFFDAARFPEITFKSKSIKKTGENSFDVTGDLTMHGVTKEVALKVELLGKGTGLKNSIVSGWDATTGLKRSDFALAWNKVIEGTQVVGDDVKIELHIEADKK
;
A
#
# COMPACT_ATOMS: atom_id res chain seq x y z
N GLY A 1 -10.91 -4.37 -3.80
CA GLY A 1 -11.10 -2.92 -3.97
C GLY A 1 -9.75 -2.29 -4.20
N LYS A 2 -9.70 -0.99 -4.44
CA LYS A 2 -8.49 -0.22 -4.72
C LYS A 2 -8.60 1.18 -4.11
N PHE A 3 -7.49 1.90 -4.08
CA PHE A 3 -7.48 3.32 -3.81
C PHE A 3 -7.10 4.04 -5.10
N ASP A 4 -7.93 5.00 -5.52
CA ASP A 4 -7.72 5.70 -6.80
C ASP A 4 -6.89 6.99 -6.70
N ASP A 5 -6.67 7.53 -5.50
CA ASP A 5 -5.88 8.75 -5.29
C ASP A 5 -4.70 8.47 -4.33
N TYR A 6 -3.51 8.49 -4.89
CA TYR A 6 -2.26 8.24 -4.19
C TYR A 6 -1.09 8.96 -4.86
N THR A 7 -0.04 9.17 -4.07
CA THR A 7 1.25 9.67 -4.54
C THR A 7 2.36 8.78 -3.99
N GLY A 8 3.40 8.60 -4.77
CA GLY A 8 4.55 7.78 -4.41
C GLY A 8 5.84 8.38 -4.91
N THR A 9 6.92 8.21 -4.15
CA THR A 9 8.28 8.54 -4.58
C THR A 9 9.17 7.33 -4.35
N ILE A 10 9.87 6.91 -5.40
CA ILE A 10 10.87 5.84 -5.37
C ILE A 10 12.22 6.49 -5.69
N ARG A 11 13.15 6.42 -4.72
CA ARG A 11 14.58 6.68 -4.97
C ARG A 11 15.24 5.31 -5.09
N PHE A 12 15.59 4.92 -6.31
CA PHE A 12 16.24 3.64 -6.57
C PHE A 12 17.71 3.82 -6.92
N ASP A 13 18.60 3.22 -6.13
CA ASP A 13 20.02 3.11 -6.41
C ASP A 13 20.32 1.72 -6.97
N GLU A 14 20.63 1.64 -8.26
CA GLU A 14 20.87 0.35 -8.94
C GLU A 14 22.18 -0.32 -8.48
N SER A 15 23.16 0.49 -8.08
CA SER A 15 24.48 0.02 -7.66
C SER A 15 24.50 -0.42 -6.21
N SER A 16 23.60 0.13 -5.39
CA SER A 16 23.43 -0.19 -3.97
C SER A 16 21.95 -0.11 -3.58
N PRO A 17 21.12 -1.10 -3.96
CA PRO A 17 19.68 -1.09 -3.70
C PRO A 17 19.29 -0.84 -2.24
N GLU A 18 20.15 -1.19 -1.29
CA GLU A 18 20.00 -0.99 0.15
C GLU A 18 20.00 0.50 0.55
N GLN A 19 20.55 1.39 -0.30
CA GLN A 19 20.49 2.84 -0.13
C GLN A 19 19.24 3.48 -0.77
N SER A 20 18.37 2.66 -1.35
CA SER A 20 17.11 3.11 -1.94
C SER A 20 16.10 3.49 -0.85
N SER A 21 15.05 4.21 -1.23
CA SER A 21 13.96 4.56 -0.33
C SER A 21 12.63 4.71 -1.07
N VAL A 22 11.53 4.37 -0.39
CA VAL A 22 10.17 4.48 -0.89
C VAL A 22 9.31 5.24 0.12
N GLN A 23 8.51 6.18 -0.38
CA GLN A 23 7.48 6.89 0.38
C GLN A 23 6.18 6.92 -0.40
N VAL A 24 5.06 6.63 0.25
CA VAL A 24 3.72 6.61 -0.36
C VAL A 24 2.74 7.32 0.57
N ALA A 25 1.84 8.10 -0.01
CA ALA A 25 0.66 8.65 0.65
C ALA A 25 -0.59 8.35 -0.19
N ILE A 26 -1.60 7.76 0.43
CA ILE A 26 -2.87 7.34 -0.19
C ILE A 26 -3.98 8.14 0.48
N LYS A 27 -4.89 8.72 -0.30
CA LYS A 27 -6.07 9.38 0.26
C LYS A 27 -7.07 8.32 0.71
N THR A 28 -7.35 8.25 1.99
CA THR A 28 -8.28 7.26 2.57
C THR A 28 -9.66 7.32 1.91
N ALA A 29 -10.12 8.52 1.57
CA ALA A 29 -11.42 8.73 0.92
C ALA A 29 -11.51 8.13 -0.50
N SER A 30 -10.39 7.81 -1.15
CA SER A 30 -10.40 7.25 -2.51
C SER A 30 -10.60 5.73 -2.55
N ILE A 31 -10.95 5.10 -1.42
CA ILE A 31 -11.33 3.69 -1.41
C ILE A 31 -12.50 3.45 -2.36
N ASP A 32 -12.34 2.50 -3.27
CA ASP A 32 -13.33 2.06 -4.25
C ASP A 32 -13.39 0.53 -4.28
N THR A 33 -14.59 0.02 -4.09
CA THR A 33 -14.89 -1.40 -4.17
C THR A 33 -15.92 -1.72 -5.25
N GLY A 34 -16.32 -0.74 -6.04
CA GLY A 34 -17.37 -0.83 -7.07
C GLY A 34 -18.80 -0.83 -6.50
N VAL A 35 -18.97 -0.63 -5.20
CA VAL A 35 -20.28 -0.64 -4.52
C VAL A 35 -20.39 0.57 -3.62
N LYS A 36 -21.05 1.62 -4.13
CA LYS A 36 -21.12 2.94 -3.47
C LYS A 36 -21.48 2.88 -1.98
N MET A 37 -22.50 2.09 -1.63
CA MET A 37 -22.93 1.96 -0.23
C MET A 37 -21.83 1.38 0.68
N ARG A 38 -21.04 0.42 0.17
CA ARG A 38 -19.91 -0.15 0.90
C ARG A 38 -18.76 0.86 0.99
N ASP A 39 -18.51 1.62 -0.07
CA ASP A 39 -17.46 2.64 -0.08
C ASP A 39 -17.78 3.78 0.90
N ASP A 40 -19.05 4.20 0.97
CA ASP A 40 -19.52 5.19 1.94
C ASP A 40 -19.32 4.69 3.38
N ASP A 41 -19.64 3.42 3.68
CA ASP A 41 -19.44 2.83 5.00
C ASP A 41 -17.94 2.69 5.35
N LEU A 42 -17.10 2.25 4.39
CA LEU A 42 -15.65 2.15 4.55
C LEU A 42 -15.00 3.50 4.87
N ARG A 43 -15.49 4.60 4.28
CA ARG A 43 -14.99 5.96 4.56
C ARG A 43 -15.48 6.52 5.91
N SER A 44 -16.56 5.98 6.45
CA SER A 44 -17.17 6.47 7.68
C SER A 44 -16.37 6.09 8.93
N SER A 45 -16.78 6.61 10.09
CA SER A 45 -16.20 6.29 11.40
C SER A 45 -16.38 4.83 11.83
N ASN A 46 -17.14 4.03 11.08
CA ASN A 46 -17.27 2.59 11.29
C ASN A 46 -16.01 1.82 10.85
N PHE A 47 -15.22 2.39 9.94
CA PHE A 47 -14.04 1.76 9.35
C PHE A 47 -12.86 2.73 9.33
N PHE A 48 -12.51 3.30 8.18
CA PHE A 48 -11.29 4.07 8.05
C PHE A 48 -11.38 5.48 8.66
N ASP A 49 -12.60 5.95 8.97
CA ASP A 49 -12.84 7.31 9.51
C ASP A 49 -12.06 8.35 8.70
N ALA A 50 -12.30 8.38 7.39
CA ALA A 50 -11.51 9.14 6.43
C ALA A 50 -11.52 10.66 6.70
N ALA A 51 -12.51 11.15 7.45
CA ALA A 51 -12.55 12.53 7.92
C ALA A 51 -11.49 12.82 9.00
N ARG A 52 -11.24 11.86 9.90
CA ARG A 52 -10.24 11.99 10.98
C ARG A 52 -8.86 11.46 10.59
N PHE A 53 -8.80 10.45 9.72
CA PHE A 53 -7.57 9.85 9.20
C PHE A 53 -7.57 9.93 7.66
N PRO A 54 -7.32 11.12 7.09
CA PRO A 54 -7.47 11.36 5.66
C PRO A 54 -6.41 10.67 4.79
N GLU A 55 -5.31 10.22 5.38
CA GLU A 55 -4.20 9.60 4.67
C GLU A 55 -3.75 8.29 5.30
N ILE A 56 -3.41 7.34 4.43
CA ILE A 56 -2.63 6.14 4.73
C ILE A 56 -1.23 6.38 4.19
N THR A 57 -0.20 6.18 5.00
CA THR A 57 1.19 6.48 4.58
C THR A 57 2.10 5.28 4.79
N PHE A 58 3.03 5.06 3.85
CA PHE A 58 4.10 4.09 4.00
C PHE A 58 5.46 4.77 3.82
N LYS A 59 6.41 4.48 4.71
CA LYS A 59 7.79 4.95 4.61
C LYS A 59 8.77 3.80 4.84
N SER A 60 9.59 3.49 3.84
CA SER A 60 10.61 2.44 3.94
C SER A 60 11.67 2.78 5.01
N LYS A 61 12.11 1.76 5.73
CA LYS A 61 13.22 1.81 6.70
C LYS A 61 14.43 1.02 6.21
N SER A 62 14.19 -0.10 5.54
CA SER A 62 15.25 -0.93 4.98
C SER A 62 14.78 -1.60 3.70
N ILE A 63 15.72 -1.73 2.76
CA ILE A 63 15.53 -2.47 1.52
C ILE A 63 16.64 -3.51 1.47
N LYS A 64 16.26 -4.78 1.24
CA LYS A 64 17.19 -5.89 1.14
C LYS A 64 17.00 -6.56 -0.21
N LYS A 65 18.06 -6.66 -1.01
CA LYS A 65 18.05 -7.46 -2.23
C LYS A 65 17.95 -8.95 -1.89
N THR A 66 16.99 -9.65 -2.49
CA THR A 66 16.72 -11.08 -2.27
C THR A 66 16.91 -11.92 -3.53
N GLY A 67 17.02 -11.28 -4.70
CA GLY A 67 17.33 -11.90 -5.99
C GLY A 67 17.81 -10.83 -6.96
N GLU A 68 18.00 -11.18 -8.23
CA GLU A 68 18.45 -10.22 -9.26
C GLU A 68 17.54 -8.99 -9.34
N ASN A 69 16.23 -9.23 -9.35
CA ASN A 69 15.15 -8.25 -9.46
C ASN A 69 14.17 -8.29 -8.28
N SER A 70 14.52 -8.98 -7.19
CA SER A 70 13.63 -9.18 -6.04
C SER A 70 14.19 -8.50 -4.80
N PHE A 71 13.30 -7.89 -4.02
CA PHE A 71 13.64 -7.14 -2.82
C PHE A 71 12.62 -7.37 -1.71
N ASP A 72 13.08 -7.42 -0.47
CA ASP A 72 12.23 -7.23 0.71
C ASP A 72 12.35 -5.76 1.15
N VAL A 73 11.22 -5.06 1.18
CA VAL A 73 11.13 -3.65 1.62
C VAL A 73 10.36 -3.59 2.92
N THR A 74 11.06 -3.30 4.01
CA THR A 74 10.45 -3.10 5.34
C THR A 74 10.26 -1.63 5.61
N GLY A 75 9.09 -1.23 6.11
CA GLY A 75 8.79 0.16 6.42
C GLY A 75 7.61 0.33 7.38
N ASP A 76 7.42 1.57 7.81
CA ASP A 76 6.32 1.94 8.69
C ASP A 76 5.08 2.26 7.84
N LEU A 77 4.02 1.46 8.02
CA LEU A 77 2.68 1.72 7.51
C LEU A 77 1.86 2.39 8.61
N THR A 78 1.31 3.58 8.32
CA THR A 78 0.37 4.26 9.21
C THR A 78 -1.00 4.28 8.56
N MET A 79 -1.99 3.76 9.28
CA MET A 79 -3.38 3.67 8.85
C MET A 79 -4.29 3.78 10.06
N HIS A 80 -5.36 4.59 9.95
CA HIS A 80 -6.33 4.80 11.03
C HIS A 80 -5.67 5.19 12.38
N GLY A 81 -4.65 6.05 12.31
CA GLY A 81 -3.91 6.55 13.48
C GLY A 81 -2.94 5.55 14.14
N VAL A 82 -2.82 4.33 13.60
CA VAL A 82 -1.90 3.31 14.11
C VAL A 82 -0.75 3.10 13.13
N THR A 83 0.48 3.09 13.65
CA THR A 83 1.68 2.78 12.87
C THR A 83 2.18 1.38 13.20
N LYS A 84 2.45 0.59 12.16
CA LYS A 84 3.02 -0.76 12.26
C LYS A 84 4.12 -0.94 11.22
N GLU A 85 5.15 -1.69 11.58
CA GLU A 85 6.17 -2.11 10.63
C GLU A 85 5.61 -3.24 9.76
N VAL A 86 5.75 -3.11 8.44
CA VAL A 86 5.29 -4.09 7.45
C VAL A 86 6.40 -4.38 6.45
N ALA A 87 6.46 -5.62 5.98
CA ALA A 87 7.38 -6.05 4.94
C ALA A 87 6.63 -6.28 3.63
N LEU A 88 7.12 -5.67 2.55
CA LEU A 88 6.65 -5.85 1.18
C LEU A 88 7.64 -6.75 0.45
N LYS A 89 7.12 -7.77 -0.25
CA LYS A 89 7.89 -8.51 -1.24
C LYS A 89 7.76 -7.79 -2.57
N VAL A 90 8.86 -7.31 -3.12
CA VAL A 90 8.89 -6.45 -4.30
C VAL A 90 9.65 -7.13 -5.43
N GLU A 91 9.14 -7.01 -6.65
CA GLU A 91 9.78 -7.46 -7.87
C GLU A 91 9.88 -6.31 -8.88
N LEU A 92 11.06 -6.11 -9.44
CA LEU A 92 11.29 -5.26 -10.59
C LEU A 92 10.96 -6.05 -11.86
N LEU A 93 9.86 -5.70 -12.52
CA LEU A 93 9.41 -6.36 -13.75
C LEU A 93 10.24 -5.96 -14.97
N GLY A 94 10.84 -4.77 -14.93
CA GLY A 94 11.72 -4.29 -15.99
C GLY A 94 11.82 -2.77 -16.05
N LYS A 95 12.68 -2.31 -16.96
CA LYS A 95 12.89 -0.90 -17.27
C LYS A 95 12.90 -0.71 -18.78
N GLY A 96 12.41 0.43 -19.24
CA GLY A 96 12.34 0.74 -20.66
C GLY A 96 12.23 2.23 -20.94
N THR A 97 12.19 2.58 -22.21
CA THR A 97 11.88 3.94 -22.66
C THR A 97 10.36 4.06 -22.81
N GLY A 98 9.76 4.98 -22.07
CA GLY A 98 8.34 5.31 -22.15
C GLY A 98 8.00 6.22 -23.33
N LEU A 99 6.69 6.43 -23.54
CA LEU A 99 6.13 7.19 -24.67
C LEU A 99 6.64 8.65 -24.78
N LYS A 100 7.17 9.22 -23.69
CA LYS A 100 7.69 10.59 -23.62
C LYS A 100 9.23 10.67 -23.63
N ASN A 101 9.90 9.60 -24.07
CA ASN A 101 11.35 9.42 -23.90
C ASN A 101 11.82 9.49 -22.42
N SER A 102 10.91 9.33 -21.47
CA SER A 102 11.25 9.11 -20.05
C SER A 102 11.71 7.68 -19.86
N ILE A 103 12.59 7.44 -18.89
CA ILE A 103 12.85 6.06 -18.44
C ILE A 103 11.68 5.68 -17.55
N VAL A 104 11.06 4.54 -17.84
CA VAL A 104 9.95 3.98 -17.07
C VAL A 104 10.40 2.66 -16.45
N SER A 105 9.88 2.36 -15.27
CA SER A 105 10.11 1.10 -14.57
C SER A 105 8.80 0.51 -14.07
N GLY A 106 8.65 -0.81 -14.20
CA GLY A 106 7.49 -1.56 -13.72
C GLY A 106 7.85 -2.36 -12.48
N TRP A 107 6.99 -2.34 -11.47
CA TRP A 107 7.20 -3.02 -10.20
C TRP A 107 5.92 -3.68 -9.72
N ASP A 108 6.06 -4.87 -9.17
CA ASP A 108 5.02 -5.51 -8.37
C ASP A 108 5.45 -5.55 -6.91
N ALA A 109 4.49 -5.39 -6.00
CA ALA A 109 4.71 -5.62 -4.59
C ALA A 109 3.51 -6.28 -3.91
N THR A 110 3.79 -7.15 -2.94
CA THR A 110 2.75 -7.85 -2.18
C THR A 110 3.05 -7.86 -0.69
N THR A 111 1.99 -7.85 0.10
CA THR A 111 2.05 -8.13 1.54
C THR A 111 0.70 -8.64 2.06
N GLY A 112 0.69 -9.16 3.29
CA GLY A 112 -0.53 -9.51 4.01
C GLY A 112 -0.61 -8.69 5.29
N LEU A 113 -1.77 -8.13 5.57
CA LEU A 113 -2.04 -7.34 6.77
C LEU A 113 -3.19 -7.94 7.56
N LYS A 114 -3.25 -7.65 8.86
CA LYS A 114 -4.45 -7.84 9.68
C LYS A 114 -5.09 -6.49 9.90
N ARG A 115 -6.38 -6.33 9.56
CA ARG A 115 -7.07 -5.04 9.77
C ARG A 115 -7.19 -4.71 11.26
N SER A 116 -7.28 -5.72 12.12
CA SER A 116 -7.30 -5.58 13.58
C SER A 116 -6.05 -4.89 14.13
N ASP A 117 -4.88 -5.07 13.50
CA ASP A 117 -3.63 -4.41 13.92
C ASP A 117 -3.67 -2.89 13.79
N PHE A 118 -4.58 -2.35 12.96
CA PHE A 118 -4.75 -0.92 12.70
C PHE A 118 -6.04 -0.36 13.33
N ALA A 119 -6.58 -1.05 14.34
CA ALA A 119 -7.85 -0.69 14.98
C ALA A 119 -9.05 -0.62 14.02
N LEU A 120 -8.95 -1.23 12.82
CA LEU A 120 -10.06 -1.41 11.89
C LEU A 120 -10.83 -2.68 12.25
N ALA A 121 -11.25 -2.76 13.51
CA ALA A 121 -11.93 -3.91 14.09
C ALA A 121 -13.46 -3.75 13.96
N TRP A 122 -13.97 -3.68 12.73
CA TRP A 122 -15.40 -3.88 12.51
C TRP A 122 -15.77 -5.32 12.88
N ASN A 123 -16.44 -5.44 14.02
CA ASN A 123 -16.80 -6.70 14.64
C ASN A 123 -18.32 -6.81 14.78
N LYS A 124 -19.10 -6.32 13.79
CA LYS A 124 -20.51 -6.70 13.72
C LYS A 124 -20.59 -8.19 13.43
N VAL A 125 -20.80 -8.95 14.51
CA VAL A 125 -21.21 -10.33 14.47
C VAL A 125 -22.68 -10.33 14.04
N ILE A 126 -22.96 -10.89 12.86
CA ILE A 126 -24.32 -11.16 12.41
C ILE A 126 -24.53 -12.65 12.63
N GLU A 127 -25.50 -13.02 13.48
CA GLU A 127 -25.85 -14.42 13.77
C GLU A 127 -24.66 -15.31 14.17
N GLY A 128 -23.74 -14.78 14.98
CA GLY A 128 -22.57 -15.53 15.47
C GLY A 128 -21.41 -15.64 14.47
N THR A 129 -21.52 -15.08 13.26
CA THR A 129 -20.49 -15.16 12.22
C THR A 129 -19.76 -13.82 12.04
N GLN A 130 -18.43 -13.88 11.95
CA GLN A 130 -17.61 -12.76 11.50
C GLN A 130 -17.82 -12.54 10.00
N VAL A 131 -18.45 -11.43 9.64
CA VAL A 131 -18.87 -11.16 8.24
C VAL A 131 -17.73 -10.60 7.38
N VAL A 132 -16.67 -10.08 8.00
CA VAL A 132 -15.51 -9.50 7.31
C VAL A 132 -14.22 -10.12 7.86
N GLY A 133 -13.44 -10.77 6.99
CA GLY A 133 -12.17 -11.39 7.36
C GLY A 133 -11.16 -10.40 7.96
N ASP A 134 -10.28 -10.89 8.82
CA ASP A 134 -9.23 -10.05 9.44
C ASP A 134 -7.99 -9.93 8.53
N ASP A 135 -7.65 -11.00 7.83
CA ASP A 135 -6.51 -11.02 6.90
C ASP A 135 -6.87 -10.32 5.58
N VAL A 136 -6.01 -9.39 5.18
CA VAL A 136 -6.13 -8.58 3.97
C VAL A 136 -4.87 -8.77 3.13
N LYS A 137 -5.03 -9.32 1.93
CA LYS A 137 -3.95 -9.37 0.94
C LYS A 137 -3.84 -8.01 0.23
N ILE A 138 -2.62 -7.51 0.13
CA ILE A 138 -2.29 -6.27 -0.56
C ILE A 138 -1.44 -6.63 -1.77
N GLU A 139 -1.83 -6.07 -2.92
CA GLU A 139 -1.11 -6.16 -4.19
C GLU A 139 -0.95 -4.74 -4.73
N LEU A 140 0.25 -4.42 -5.18
CA LEU A 140 0.62 -3.13 -5.76
C LEU A 140 1.20 -3.40 -7.13
N HIS A 141 0.65 -2.74 -8.15
CA HIS A 141 1.15 -2.74 -9.51
C HIS A 141 1.55 -1.31 -9.85
N ILE A 142 2.84 -1.09 -10.08
CA ILE A 142 3.43 0.25 -10.10
C ILE A 142 4.16 0.46 -11.43
N GLU A 143 3.78 1.52 -12.13
CA GLU A 143 4.59 2.13 -13.17
C GLU A 143 5.20 3.43 -12.60
N ALA A 144 6.52 3.58 -12.72
CA ALA A 144 7.22 4.76 -12.24
C ALA A 144 8.07 5.40 -13.34
N ASP A 145 7.75 6.64 -13.68
CA ASP A 145 8.57 7.51 -14.52
C ASP A 145 9.76 8.07 -13.73
N LYS A 146 10.95 7.95 -14.31
CA LYS A 146 12.14 8.65 -13.83
C LYS A 146 11.99 10.15 -14.07
N LYS A 147 12.12 10.93 -13.00
CA LYS A 147 12.25 12.39 -13.05
C LYS A 147 13.69 12.81 -13.25
#